data_AF-A0A933XWT9-F1
#
_entry.id   AF-A0A933XWT9-F1
#
_cell.length_a   1.000
_cell.length_b   1.000
_cell.length_c   1.000
_cell.angle_alpha   90.00
_cell.angle_beta   90.00
_cell.angle_gamma   90.00
#
_symmetry.space_group_name_H-M   'P 1'
#
loop_
_entity.id
_entity.type
_entity.pdbx_description
1 polymer ?
#
loop_
_entity_poly.entity_id
_entity_poly.type
_entity_poly.pdbx_seq_one_letter_code
_entity_poly.pdbx_strand_id
1 'polypeptide(L)' 'GWICVRPPYAKQLLTQTGLSTTCGGEFDFDFASYIDSGVDPQLVPGEIVYAQAWVSDPSGVGHGTLTDAIAFRVTE' A
#
# COMPACT_ATOMS: atom_id res chain seq x y z
N GLY A 1 -15.52 6.71 -7.75
CA GLY A 1 -16.45 5.61 -7.40
C GLY A 1 -15.82 4.76 -6.31
N TRP A 2 -16.56 3.85 -5.70
CA TRP A 2 -16.05 2.94 -4.67
C TRP A 2 -16.23 1.49 -5.12
N ILE A 3 -15.20 0.67 -4.93
CA ILE A 3 -15.27 -0.80 -5.08
C ILE A 3 -15.22 -1.40 -3.68
N CYS A 4 -16.17 -2.28 -3.39
CA CYS A 4 -16.10 -3.09 -2.18
C CYS A 4 -15.04 -4.18 -2.37
N VAL A 5 -13.92 -4.06 -1.64
CA VAL A 5 -12.90 -5.11 -1.59
C VAL A 5 -13.38 -6.20 -0.64
N ARG A 6 -13.23 -7.46 -1.03
CA ARG A 6 -13.58 -8.60 -0.17
C ARG A 6 -12.38 -8.91 0.75
N PRO A 7 -12.58 -9.35 2.01
CA PRO A 7 -11.51 -9.87 2.85
C PRO A 7 -10.72 -10.99 2.14
N PRO A 8 -9.43 -11.18 2.51
CA PRO A 8 -8.73 -10.56 3.64
C PRO A 8 -8.29 -9.10 3.38
N TYR A 9 -8.18 -8.31 4.46
CA TYR A 9 -7.57 -6.97 4.42
C TYR A 9 -6.24 -7.01 5.16
N ALA A 10 -5.17 -6.59 4.50
CA ALA A 10 -3.86 -6.43 5.11
C ALA A 10 -3.51 -4.95 5.22
N LYS A 11 -2.98 -4.54 6.38
CA LYS A 11 -2.44 -3.19 6.58
C LYS A 11 -0.96 -3.32 6.89
N GLN A 12 -0.14 -2.66 6.07
CA GLN A 12 1.30 -2.60 6.29
C GLN A 12 1.64 -1.62 7.42
N LEU A 13 2.84 -1.80 7.97
CA LEU A 13 3.39 -0.86 8.94
C LEU A 13 3.54 0.54 8.32
N LEU A 14 3.51 1.56 9.16
CA LEU A 14 3.73 2.94 8.74
C LEU A 14 5.18 3.09 8.24
N THR A 15 5.33 3.56 7.01
CA THR A 15 6.63 3.83 6.39
C THR A 15 6.78 5.32 6.14
N GLN A 16 7.93 5.89 6.52
CA GLN A 16 8.27 7.27 6.20
C GLN A 16 8.83 7.35 4.77
N THR A 17 8.17 8.12 3.91
CA THR A 17 8.47 8.18 2.46
C THR A 17 9.14 9.48 2.02
N GLY A 18 9.21 10.50 2.88
CA GLY A 18 9.73 11.83 2.55
C GLY A 18 10.96 12.26 3.37
N LEU A 19 11.76 13.16 2.76
CA LEU A 19 12.81 13.94 3.41
C LEU A 19 12.23 15.32 3.77
N SER A 20 12.52 15.81 4.98
CA SER A 20 11.82 16.87 5.73
C SER A 20 11.67 18.25 5.06
N THR A 21 12.16 18.46 3.85
CA THR A 21 12.26 19.79 3.20
C THR A 21 11.37 19.96 1.97
N THR A 22 10.84 18.88 1.40
CA THR A 22 9.88 18.94 0.29
C THR A 22 8.79 17.92 0.56
N CYS A 23 7.51 18.27 0.38
CA CYS A 23 6.36 17.35 0.49
C CYS A 23 6.36 16.23 -0.59
N GLY A 24 7.53 15.91 -1.15
CA GLY A 24 7.75 14.78 -2.04
C GLY A 24 8.19 13.55 -1.26
N GLY A 25 7.85 12.40 -1.80
CA GLY A 25 8.23 11.10 -1.29
C GLY A 25 7.79 10.03 -2.26
N GLU A 26 8.53 8.94 -2.29
CA GLU A 26 8.18 7.76 -3.06
C GLU A 26 7.88 6.62 -2.09
N PHE A 27 6.83 5.87 -2.39
CA PHE A 27 6.48 4.66 -1.68
C PHE A 27 6.58 3.50 -2.67
N ASP A 28 7.52 2.60 -2.41
CA ASP A 28 7.69 1.35 -3.13
C ASP A 28 7.33 0.18 -2.20
N PHE A 29 6.67 -0.83 -2.75
CA PHE A 29 6.35 -2.06 -2.03
C PHE A 29 6.53 -3.27 -2.95
N ASP A 30 7.47 -4.13 -2.58
CA ASP A 30 7.77 -5.36 -3.31
C ASP A 30 6.84 -6.51 -2.85
N PHE A 31 5.86 -6.82 -3.70
CA PHE A 31 4.92 -7.92 -3.47
C PHE A 31 5.57 -9.30 -3.61
N ALA A 32 6.63 -9.46 -4.43
CA ALA A 32 7.30 -10.74 -4.58
C ALA A 32 8.05 -11.11 -3.30
N SER A 33 8.85 -10.18 -2.78
CA SER A 33 9.51 -10.35 -1.47
C SER A 33 8.51 -10.58 -0.33
N TYR A 34 7.33 -9.93 -0.39
CA TYR A 34 6.30 -10.12 0.61
C TYR A 34 5.65 -11.52 0.56
N ILE A 35 5.38 -12.05 -0.64
CA ILE A 35 4.89 -13.42 -0.83
C ILE A 35 5.94 -14.42 -0.31
N ASP A 36 7.20 -14.25 -0.71
CA ASP A 36 8.30 -15.15 -0.31
C ASP A 36 8.54 -15.17 1.20
N SER A 37 8.24 -14.07 1.90
CA SER A 37 8.34 -14.01 3.36
C SER A 37 7.37 -14.94 4.09
N GLY A 38 6.28 -15.37 3.43
CA GLY A 38 5.23 -16.19 4.01
C GLY A 38 4.41 -15.51 5.12
N VAL A 39 4.59 -14.20 5.32
CA VAL A 39 3.87 -13.41 6.34
C VAL A 39 2.36 -13.41 6.07
N ASP A 40 1.97 -13.32 4.80
CA ASP A 40 0.59 -13.50 4.35
C ASP A 40 0.47 -14.80 3.54
N PRO A 41 0.16 -15.95 4.17
CA PRO A 41 0.03 -17.22 3.47
C PRO A 41 -1.20 -17.29 2.55
N GLN A 42 -2.09 -16.29 2.58
CA GLN A 42 -3.24 -16.21 1.66
C GLN A 42 -2.90 -15.44 0.38
N LEU A 43 -1.81 -14.67 0.38
CA LEU A 43 -1.32 -13.97 -0.79
C LEU A 43 -0.44 -14.92 -1.62
N VAL A 44 -1.02 -15.50 -2.67
CA VAL A 44 -0.34 -16.42 -3.58
C VAL A 44 -0.24 -15.84 -4.99
N PRO A 45 0.73 -16.29 -5.80
CA PRO A 45 0.82 -15.88 -7.19
C PRO A 45 -0.48 -16.13 -7.96
N GLY A 46 -0.85 -15.18 -8.82
CA GLY A 46 -2.08 -15.21 -9.59
C GLY A 46 -3.27 -14.50 -8.93
N GLU A 47 -3.20 -14.11 -7.67
CA GLU A 47 -4.26 -13.32 -7.02
C GLU A 47 -4.30 -11.88 -7.53
N ILE A 48 -5.50 -11.28 -7.52
CA ILE A 48 -5.67 -9.85 -7.82
C ILE A 48 -5.59 -9.07 -6.52
N VAL A 49 -4.60 -8.19 -6.42
CA VAL A 49 -4.44 -7.28 -5.29
C VAL A 49 -5.07 -5.94 -5.63
N TYR A 50 -5.82 -5.43 -4.67
CA TYR A 50 -6.34 -4.06 -4.67
C TYR A 50 -5.58 -3.29 -3.59
N ALA A 51 -4.80 -2.29 -4.00
CA ALA A 51 -3.92 -1.56 -3.10
C ALA A 51 -4.24 -0.06 -3.12
N GLN A 52 -4.08 0.57 -1.96
CA GLN A 52 -4.26 2.00 -1.77
C GLN A 52 -3.35 2.46 -0.63
N ALA A 53 -2.75 3.64 -0.77
CA ALA A 53 -1.88 4.20 0.26
C ALA A 53 -2.59 5.33 1.00
N TRP A 54 -2.50 5.29 2.33
CA TRP A 54 -2.87 6.42 3.18
C TRP A 54 -1.60 7.19 3.54
N VAL A 55 -1.56 8.45 3.17
CA VAL A 55 -0.39 9.34 3.37
C VAL A 55 -0.75 10.38 4.39
N SER A 56 0.09 10.58 5.39
CA SER A 56 -0.08 11.64 6.38
C SER A 56 1.16 12.51 6.48
N ASP A 57 0.96 13.83 6.50
CA ASP A 57 2.00 14.82 6.79
C ASP A 57 1.79 15.33 8.23
N PRO A 58 2.67 14.99 9.18
CA PRO A 58 2.55 15.42 10.57
C PRO A 58 2.66 16.94 10.75
N SER A 59 3.26 17.64 9.78
CA SER A 59 3.57 19.08 9.86
C SER A 59 2.50 19.97 9.23
N GLY A 60 1.58 19.41 8.44
CA GLY A 60 0.47 20.15 7.85
C GLY A 60 -0.80 20.11 8.70
N VAL A 61 -1.66 21.12 8.55
CA VAL A 61 -3.02 21.17 9.14
C VAL A 61 -4.05 20.36 8.32
N GLY A 62 -4.43 19.17 8.79
CA GLY A 62 -5.48 18.33 8.17
C GLY A 62 -5.01 17.27 7.15
N HIS A 63 -3.74 16.86 7.17
CA HIS A 63 -3.12 16.10 6.08
C HIS A 63 -3.09 14.61 6.37
N GLY A 64 -4.21 13.96 6.09
CA GLY A 64 -4.27 12.55 5.72
C GLY A 64 -4.95 12.47 4.37
N THR A 65 -4.23 12.09 3.31
CA THR A 65 -4.82 11.84 2.00
C THR A 65 -4.80 10.35 1.69
N LEU A 66 -5.74 9.92 0.88
CA LEU A 66 -5.83 8.55 0.40
C LEU A 66 -5.61 8.60 -1.11
N THR A 67 -4.67 7.80 -1.62
CA THR A 67 -4.43 7.73 -3.06
C THR A 67 -5.65 7.17 -3.78
N ASP A 68 -5.73 7.30 -5.10
CA ASP A 68 -6.58 6.39 -5.87
C ASP A 68 -6.12 4.94 -5.69
N ALA A 69 -7.06 4.00 -5.72
CA ALA A 69 -6.75 2.58 -5.62
C ALA A 69 -6.27 2.04 -6.96
N ILE A 70 -5.29 1.13 -6.90
CA ILE A 70 -4.82 0.36 -8.06
C ILE A 70 -5.23 -1.10 -7.91
N ALA A 71 -5.39 -1.78 -9.05
CA ALA A 71 -5.61 -3.21 -9.10
C ALA A 71 -4.61 -3.85 -10.06
N PHE A 72 -3.93 -4.89 -9.61
CA PHE A 72 -2.97 -5.63 -10.44
C PHE A 72 -2.97 -7.10 -10.03
N ARG A 73 -2.52 -7.96 -10.94
CA ARG A 73 -2.33 -9.38 -10.67
C ARG A 73 -0.89 -9.58 -10.22
N VAL A 74 -0.69 -10.30 -9.12
CA VAL A 74 0.66 -10.64 -8.66
C VAL A 74 1.16 -11.83 -9.47
N THR A 75 2.38 -11.73 -9.99
CA THR A 75 3.08 -12.80 -10.70
C THR A 75 4.31 -13.20 -9.89
N GLU A 76 4.74 -14.46 -10.01
CA GLU A 76 6.08 -14.86 -9.58
C GLU A 76 7.18 -14.12 -10.35
#